data_AF-A0A845MAL4-F1
#
_entry.id   AF-A0A845MAL4-F1
#
_cell.length_a   1.000
_cell.length_b   1.000
_cell.length_c   1.000
_cell.angle_alpha   90.00
_cell.angle_beta   90.00
_cell.angle_gamma   90.00
#
_symmetry.space_group_name_H-M   'P 1'
#
loop_
_entity.id
_entity.type
_entity.pdbx_description
1 polymer ?
#
loop_
_entity_poly.entity_id
_entity_poly.type
_entity_poly.pdbx_seq_one_letter_code
_entity_poly.pdbx_strand_id
1 'polypeptide(L)'
;MSNPEEILESLLTSPPGRTKEAPRDARGIYGLVDHRGDLRYIGSTSSASETLHKRIHLRHRTGSETMSHYFSHMYNTGRMWRLRKDAATKADGDIAKALRDAFIAEYCRAVWVPLPDEFDIPGLERAVLEIAPKEHIAWNRRRMEVYEEPRNLVDAMITSLGLSDTEIEAITRQEARFFAHREVQSGPALPAFPNGPFEFFALDVETANNDRASICQIGIAGVRPDNSIETWVTYVDPKTDAWSCTWVHGIDRTTVRGAPVFSEVLPLLDEVLEGRVIYQHSGFDRSAMTAASKAAGLEMPAWEWRDSVKVARKAWPELKGNGGHGLASLKDYLGLDFKHHDAAEDARASAEIVLIAAGSVDRPKRLAPAREVFDVIDLEDEPVDGPPPLGNGPRLIGETELTAGNLANNHIYLRAFLGAFPADAIGGSNKSSLAPRMVTIDWGAASPETTDIDGSKKFFRNRAWVRDFFERTNARSGDIVAIHELAPYRYAVSLKRNG
;
A
#
# COMPACT_ATOMS: atom_id res chain seq x y z
N MET A 1 -3.03 26.13 -34.06
CA MET A 1 -3.58 24.87 -33.51
C MET A 1 -3.87 25.06 -32.04
N SER A 2 -5.11 25.44 -31.70
CA SER A 2 -5.62 25.45 -30.31
C SER A 2 -6.64 24.32 -30.08
N ASN A 3 -6.83 23.44 -31.08
CA ASN A 3 -7.78 22.35 -31.05
C ASN A 3 -7.05 21.03 -30.71
N PRO A 4 -7.43 20.32 -29.63
CA PRO A 4 -6.91 19.00 -29.29
C PRO A 4 -7.00 17.96 -30.41
N GLU A 5 -8.06 18.00 -31.24
CA GLU A 5 -8.26 17.05 -32.35
C GLU A 5 -7.21 17.24 -33.44
N GLU A 6 -6.93 18.49 -33.84
CA GLU A 6 -5.88 18.82 -34.82
C GLU A 6 -4.49 18.42 -34.30
N ILE A 7 -4.24 18.60 -33.00
CA ILE A 7 -2.97 18.21 -32.39
C ILE A 7 -2.82 16.69 -32.41
N LEU A 8 -3.86 15.95 -32.02
CA LEU A 8 -3.84 14.49 -32.06
C LEU A 8 -3.66 13.99 -33.51
N GLU A 9 -4.43 14.52 -34.46
CA GLU A 9 -4.29 14.19 -35.87
C GLU A 9 -2.87 14.45 -36.38
N SER A 10 -2.27 15.60 -36.02
CA SER A 10 -0.90 15.92 -36.38
C SER A 10 0.10 14.94 -35.76
N LEU A 11 -0.07 14.53 -34.49
CA LEU A 11 0.79 13.51 -33.88
C LEU A 11 0.67 12.14 -34.57
N LEU A 12 -0.51 11.80 -35.10
CA LEU A 12 -0.76 10.51 -35.75
C LEU A 12 -0.32 10.46 -37.21
N THR A 13 -0.36 11.59 -37.91
CA THR A 13 -0.09 11.66 -39.35
C THR A 13 1.31 12.19 -39.70
N SER A 14 1.97 12.90 -38.77
CA SER A 14 3.31 13.43 -39.02
C SER A 14 4.36 12.31 -39.12
N PRO A 15 5.32 12.41 -40.06
CA PRO A 15 6.40 11.43 -40.16
C PRO A 15 7.28 11.45 -38.90
N PRO A 16 7.50 10.31 -38.22
CA PRO A 16 8.34 10.26 -37.03
C PRO A 16 9.81 10.58 -37.32
N GLY A 17 10.38 11.53 -36.60
CA GLY A 17 11.79 11.95 -36.70
C GLY A 17 12.70 11.28 -35.67
N ARG A 18 14.02 11.42 -35.84
CA ARG A 18 14.98 10.94 -34.83
C ARG A 18 14.89 11.83 -33.60
N THR A 19 15.02 11.24 -32.40
CA THR A 19 14.91 12.01 -31.15
C THR A 19 15.88 13.20 -31.07
N LYS A 20 17.06 13.11 -31.71
CA LYS A 20 18.07 14.19 -31.74
C LYS A 20 17.65 15.41 -32.55
N GLU A 21 16.70 15.25 -33.47
CA GLU A 21 16.18 16.29 -34.37
C GLU A 21 15.04 17.09 -33.72
N ALA A 22 14.57 16.67 -32.55
CA ALA A 22 13.56 17.42 -31.80
C ALA A 22 14.01 18.88 -31.58
N PRO A 23 13.11 19.87 -31.76
CA PRO A 23 13.44 21.29 -31.67
C PRO A 23 14.07 21.70 -30.34
N ARG A 24 15.15 22.48 -30.40
CA ARG A 24 15.93 22.90 -29.22
C ARG A 24 15.37 24.14 -28.54
N ASP A 25 14.58 24.91 -29.26
CA ASP A 25 14.09 26.26 -28.97
C ASP A 25 12.55 26.35 -29.06
N ALA A 26 11.86 25.20 -29.05
CA ALA A 26 10.40 25.16 -29.07
C ALA A 26 9.81 24.32 -27.95
N ARG A 27 8.62 24.76 -27.51
CA ARG A 27 7.70 24.06 -26.62
C ARG A 27 6.57 23.44 -27.44
N GLY A 28 5.84 22.50 -26.85
CA GLY A 28 4.72 21.84 -27.51
C GLY A 28 4.31 20.51 -26.89
N ILE A 29 3.55 19.76 -27.69
CA ILE A 29 3.13 18.39 -27.38
C ILE A 29 3.92 17.44 -28.29
N TYR A 30 4.26 16.26 -27.78
CA TYR A 30 5.04 15.26 -28.50
C TYR A 30 4.54 13.85 -28.27
N GLY A 31 4.86 12.98 -29.23
CA GLY A 31 4.63 11.55 -29.17
C GLY A 31 5.93 10.77 -29.19
N LEU A 32 6.00 9.66 -28.44
CA LEU A 32 7.11 8.71 -28.52
C LEU A 32 6.68 7.47 -29.29
N VAL A 33 7.49 7.10 -30.27
CA VAL A 33 7.23 5.98 -31.18
C VAL A 33 8.23 4.86 -30.90
N ASP A 34 7.71 3.66 -30.66
CA ASP A 34 8.53 2.50 -30.29
C ASP A 34 9.30 1.90 -31.49
N HIS A 35 10.05 0.82 -31.24
CA HIS A 35 10.86 0.14 -32.26
C HIS A 35 10.02 -0.54 -33.36
N ARG A 36 8.70 -0.66 -33.18
CA ARG A 36 7.75 -1.23 -34.16
C ARG A 36 7.11 -0.16 -35.02
N GLY A 37 7.34 1.12 -34.72
CA GLY A 37 6.73 2.25 -35.42
C GLY A 37 5.40 2.70 -34.79
N ASP A 38 5.02 2.15 -33.64
CA ASP A 38 3.76 2.50 -33.00
C ASP A 38 3.94 3.69 -32.04
N LEU A 39 3.04 4.68 -32.13
CA LEU A 39 2.93 5.71 -31.10
C LEU A 39 2.51 5.06 -29.79
N ARG A 40 3.19 5.37 -28.68
CA ARG A 40 2.92 4.73 -27.38
C ARG A 40 2.73 5.69 -26.22
N TYR A 41 3.25 6.90 -26.35
CA TYR A 41 3.20 7.92 -25.31
C TYR A 41 2.89 9.27 -25.94
N ILE A 42 2.05 10.06 -25.29
CA ILE A 42 1.85 11.48 -25.58
C ILE A 42 2.26 12.27 -24.35
N GLY A 43 3.06 13.32 -24.53
CA GLY A 43 3.44 14.21 -23.44
C GLY A 43 3.66 15.64 -23.89
N SER A 44 3.97 16.52 -22.94
CA SER A 44 4.16 17.94 -23.23
C SER A 44 5.38 18.58 -22.57
N THR A 45 5.73 19.79 -23.01
CA THR A 45 6.68 20.69 -22.33
C THR A 45 5.92 21.60 -21.37
N SER A 46 5.63 21.07 -20.17
CA SER A 46 4.76 21.69 -19.17
C SER A 46 5.28 22.99 -18.53
N SER A 47 6.57 23.31 -18.66
CA SER A 47 7.15 24.56 -18.14
C SER A 47 7.96 25.34 -19.18
N ALA A 48 8.09 26.64 -18.99
CA ALA A 48 8.82 27.55 -19.88
C ALA A 48 10.33 27.23 -20.00
N SER A 49 10.87 26.44 -19.07
CA SER A 49 12.28 26.00 -19.08
C SER A 49 12.50 24.64 -19.77
N GLU A 50 11.44 24.04 -20.29
CA GLU A 50 11.48 22.78 -21.02
C GLU A 50 11.35 23.03 -22.52
N THR A 51 12.05 22.23 -23.31
CA THR A 51 11.97 22.24 -24.77
C THR A 51 11.72 20.81 -25.26
N LEU A 52 11.20 20.68 -26.48
CA LEU A 52 10.94 19.37 -27.09
C LEU A 52 12.21 18.50 -27.08
N HIS A 53 13.36 19.06 -27.46
CA HIS A 53 14.65 18.39 -27.38
C HIS A 53 15.00 17.91 -25.96
N LYS A 54 14.83 18.77 -24.96
CA LYS A 54 15.13 18.44 -23.56
C LYS A 54 14.25 17.30 -23.05
N ARG A 55 12.97 17.29 -23.40
CA ARG A 55 12.03 16.24 -23.00
C ARG A 55 12.27 14.92 -23.73
N ILE A 56 12.32 14.97 -25.06
CA ILE A 56 12.40 13.77 -25.90
C ILE A 56 13.80 13.16 -25.85
N HIS A 57 14.82 13.96 -26.16
CA HIS A 57 16.18 13.48 -26.33
C HIS A 57 16.92 13.32 -25.00
N LEU A 58 16.95 14.37 -24.18
CA LEU A 58 17.79 14.37 -22.97
C LEU A 58 17.16 13.63 -21.79
N ARG A 59 15.82 13.55 -21.73
CA ARG A 59 15.09 12.86 -20.67
C ARG A 59 14.61 11.49 -21.09
N HIS A 60 13.70 11.38 -22.05
CA HIS A 60 13.11 10.07 -22.38
C HIS A 60 14.13 9.08 -22.93
N ARG A 61 15.05 9.50 -23.80
CA ARG A 61 16.10 8.63 -24.36
C ARG A 61 17.28 8.41 -23.42
N THR A 62 17.96 9.48 -22.98
CA THR A 62 19.25 9.36 -22.27
C THR A 62 19.15 9.46 -20.74
N GLY A 63 17.94 9.63 -20.20
CA GLY A 63 17.70 9.86 -18.78
C GLY A 63 17.93 8.63 -17.90
N SER A 64 17.52 8.74 -16.63
CA SER A 64 17.46 7.60 -15.70
C SER A 64 16.39 6.59 -16.13
N GLU A 65 16.55 5.33 -15.73
CA GLU A 65 15.63 4.21 -16.03
C GLU A 65 14.33 4.24 -15.18
N THR A 66 13.98 5.42 -14.68
CA THR A 66 12.78 5.72 -13.88
C THR A 66 11.53 5.81 -14.76
N MET A 67 10.34 5.59 -14.18
CA MET A 67 9.06 5.57 -14.90
C MET A 67 8.73 6.86 -15.68
N SER A 68 9.35 8.00 -15.37
CA SER A 68 9.15 9.26 -16.10
C SER A 68 10.01 9.40 -17.36
N HIS A 69 10.93 8.47 -17.63
CA HIS A 69 11.80 8.45 -18.80
C HIS A 69 11.49 7.23 -19.66
N TYR A 70 10.35 7.28 -20.35
CA TYR A 70 9.75 6.13 -21.04
C TYR A 70 10.71 5.30 -21.90
N PHE A 71 11.50 5.85 -22.83
CA PHE A 71 12.40 4.98 -23.61
C PHE A 71 13.46 4.30 -22.72
N SER A 72 14.14 5.05 -21.85
CA SER A 72 15.14 4.48 -20.95
C SER A 72 14.54 3.42 -20.02
N HIS A 73 13.30 3.59 -19.61
CA HIS A 73 12.58 2.64 -18.76
C HIS A 73 12.14 1.39 -19.52
N MET A 74 11.44 1.57 -20.65
CA MET A 74 10.83 0.50 -21.45
C MET A 74 11.84 -0.45 -22.10
N TYR A 75 13.07 0.01 -22.34
CA TYR A 75 14.15 -0.80 -22.90
C TYR A 75 15.23 -1.18 -21.88
N ASN A 76 14.99 -0.97 -20.58
CA ASN A 76 15.88 -1.47 -19.53
C ASN A 76 15.60 -2.96 -19.27
N THR A 77 15.96 -3.81 -20.23
CA THR A 77 15.62 -5.25 -20.28
C THR A 77 16.78 -6.07 -20.83
N GLY A 78 16.87 -7.34 -20.44
CA GLY A 78 17.87 -8.29 -20.95
C GLY A 78 19.30 -7.74 -20.92
N ARG A 79 20.01 -7.82 -22.05
CA ARG A 79 21.39 -7.33 -22.26
C ARG A 79 21.53 -5.81 -22.18
N MET A 80 20.43 -5.07 -22.26
CA MET A 80 20.36 -3.60 -22.12
C MET A 80 20.01 -3.15 -20.68
N TRP A 81 19.92 -4.10 -19.74
CA TRP A 81 19.53 -3.82 -18.37
C TRP A 81 20.67 -3.24 -17.53
N ARG A 82 20.32 -2.27 -16.68
CA ARG A 82 21.20 -1.69 -15.67
C ARG A 82 20.44 -1.38 -14.39
N LEU A 83 21.05 -1.70 -13.25
CA LEU A 83 20.63 -1.21 -11.93
C LEU A 83 21.51 -0.01 -11.50
N ARG A 84 21.06 1.22 -11.81
CA ARG A 84 21.86 2.45 -11.63
C ARG A 84 22.46 2.65 -10.24
N LYS A 85 21.76 2.22 -9.17
CA LYS A 85 22.17 2.45 -7.78
C LYS A 85 23.10 1.37 -7.24
N ASP A 86 23.34 0.31 -8.00
CA ASP A 86 24.21 -0.77 -7.59
C ASP A 86 25.63 -0.53 -8.13
N ALA A 87 26.53 -0.16 -7.23
CA ALA A 87 27.92 0.10 -7.58
C ALA A 87 28.65 -1.17 -8.06
N ALA A 88 28.23 -2.36 -7.63
CA ALA A 88 28.88 -3.62 -7.98
C ALA A 88 28.72 -3.98 -9.46
N THR A 89 27.66 -3.48 -10.11
CA THR A 89 27.35 -3.78 -11.51
C THR A 89 27.64 -2.59 -12.44
N LYS A 90 28.28 -1.53 -11.91
CA LYS A 90 28.43 -0.26 -12.63
C LYS A 90 29.16 -0.39 -13.97
N ALA A 91 30.29 -1.09 -14.02
CA ALA A 91 31.09 -1.21 -15.25
C ALA A 91 30.29 -1.90 -16.37
N ASP A 92 29.78 -3.12 -16.11
CA ASP A 92 28.92 -3.84 -17.06
C ASP A 92 27.65 -3.03 -17.40
N GLY A 93 27.10 -2.33 -16.40
CA GLY A 93 25.88 -1.55 -16.53
C GLY A 93 26.04 -0.34 -17.43
N ASP A 94 27.19 0.32 -17.40
CA ASP A 94 27.46 1.46 -18.28
C ASP A 94 27.56 1.01 -19.76
N ILE A 95 28.10 -0.19 -20.03
CA ILE A 95 28.09 -0.80 -21.37
C ILE A 95 26.66 -1.12 -21.81
N ALA A 96 25.87 -1.77 -20.95
CA ALA A 96 24.46 -2.08 -21.22
C ALA A 96 23.63 -0.80 -21.49
N LYS A 97 23.87 0.28 -20.74
CA LYS A 97 23.26 1.58 -21.00
C LYS A 97 23.68 2.16 -22.35
N ALA A 98 24.96 2.09 -22.71
CA ALA A 98 25.44 2.58 -24.00
C ALA A 98 24.77 1.84 -25.16
N LEU A 99 24.68 0.50 -25.07
CA LEU A 99 23.96 -0.35 -26.02
C LEU A 99 22.49 0.08 -26.14
N ARG A 100 21.80 0.28 -25.02
CA ARG A 100 20.41 0.74 -24.99
C ARG A 100 20.22 2.12 -25.61
N ASP A 101 21.09 3.07 -25.30
CA ASP A 101 21.01 4.44 -25.82
C ASP A 101 21.23 4.48 -27.35
N ALA A 102 22.07 3.58 -27.87
CA ALA A 102 22.26 3.36 -29.30
C ALA A 102 21.05 2.68 -29.94
N PHE A 103 20.51 1.62 -29.32
CA PHE A 103 19.28 0.95 -29.73
C PHE A 103 18.12 1.93 -29.89
N ILE A 104 17.86 2.75 -28.86
CA ILE A 104 16.79 3.77 -28.88
C ILE A 104 17.05 4.81 -29.98
N ALA A 105 18.31 5.20 -30.21
CA ALA A 105 18.64 6.16 -31.26
C ALA A 105 18.35 5.65 -32.67
N GLU A 106 18.57 4.35 -32.89
CA GLU A 106 18.44 3.74 -34.20
C GLU A 106 17.01 3.30 -34.49
N TYR A 107 16.33 2.69 -33.52
CA TYR A 107 15.03 2.04 -33.77
C TYR A 107 13.82 2.82 -33.26
N CYS A 108 13.98 3.75 -32.31
CA CYS A 108 12.84 4.53 -31.80
C CYS A 108 12.77 5.92 -32.45
N ARG A 109 11.57 6.50 -32.50
CA ARG A 109 11.32 7.82 -33.13
C ARG A 109 10.46 8.69 -32.23
N ALA A 110 10.29 9.95 -32.60
CA ALA A 110 9.34 10.85 -31.96
C ALA A 110 8.63 11.71 -33.00
N VAL A 111 7.42 12.14 -32.65
CA VAL A 111 6.62 13.13 -33.38
C VAL A 111 6.41 14.32 -32.45
N TRP A 112 6.23 15.52 -33.00
CA TRP A 112 6.06 16.72 -32.18
C TRP A 112 5.24 17.76 -32.90
N VAL A 113 4.47 18.51 -32.11
CA VAL A 113 3.67 19.66 -32.52
C VAL A 113 4.17 20.86 -31.72
N PRO A 114 5.01 21.72 -32.30
CA PRO A 114 5.45 22.95 -31.66
C PRO A 114 4.25 23.87 -31.41
N LEU A 115 4.17 24.45 -30.22
CA LEU A 115 3.11 25.37 -29.82
C LEU A 115 3.73 26.69 -29.31
N PRO A 116 3.08 27.84 -29.56
CA PRO A 116 3.51 29.11 -29.00
C PRO A 116 3.52 29.09 -27.46
N ASP A 117 4.38 29.92 -26.87
CA ASP A 117 4.65 29.88 -25.42
C ASP A 117 3.46 30.33 -24.56
N GLU A 118 2.57 31.15 -25.14
CA GLU A 118 1.36 31.68 -24.53
C GLU A 118 0.21 30.66 -24.41
N PHE A 119 0.35 29.46 -25.01
CA PHE A 119 -0.68 28.43 -24.97
C PHE A 119 -0.66 27.69 -23.62
N ASP A 120 -1.84 27.29 -23.13
CA ASP A 120 -1.98 26.34 -22.02
C ASP A 120 -1.64 24.91 -22.49
N ILE A 121 -0.35 24.67 -22.69
CA ILE A 121 0.19 23.38 -23.14
C ILE A 121 -0.23 22.23 -22.20
N PRO A 122 -0.18 22.35 -20.85
CA PRO A 122 -0.70 21.33 -19.96
C PRO A 122 -2.21 21.07 -20.09
N GLY A 123 -3.01 22.11 -20.31
CA GLY A 123 -4.44 21.98 -20.60
C GLY A 123 -4.70 21.21 -21.88
N LEU A 124 -3.98 21.55 -22.96
CA LEU A 124 -4.08 20.88 -24.25
C LEU A 124 -3.62 19.42 -24.18
N GLU A 125 -2.56 19.11 -23.44
CA GLU A 125 -2.11 17.72 -23.22
C GLU A 125 -3.22 16.88 -22.59
N ARG A 126 -3.89 17.39 -21.55
CA ARG A 126 -5.01 16.68 -20.90
C ARG A 126 -6.14 16.42 -21.90
N ALA A 127 -6.52 17.42 -22.68
CA ALA A 127 -7.58 17.29 -23.66
C ALA A 127 -7.21 16.30 -24.79
N VAL A 128 -5.96 16.31 -25.27
CA VAL A 128 -5.46 15.34 -26.26
C VAL A 128 -5.48 13.92 -25.69
N LEU A 129 -5.05 13.73 -24.44
CA LEU A 129 -5.03 12.42 -23.79
C LEU A 129 -6.44 11.84 -23.58
N GLU A 130 -7.46 12.68 -23.39
CA GLU A 130 -8.85 12.25 -23.24
C GLU A 130 -9.42 11.63 -24.53
N ILE A 131 -9.01 12.14 -25.69
CA ILE A 131 -9.50 11.68 -27.01
C ILE A 131 -8.55 10.67 -27.69
N ALA A 132 -7.33 10.49 -27.19
CA ALA A 132 -6.34 9.62 -27.80
C ALA A 132 -6.70 8.13 -27.69
N PRO A 133 -6.56 7.34 -28.77
CA PRO A 133 -6.75 5.88 -28.71
C PRO A 133 -5.86 5.23 -27.65
N LYS A 134 -6.39 4.19 -27.01
CA LYS A 134 -5.77 3.54 -25.83
C LYS A 134 -4.38 2.97 -26.12
N GLU A 135 -4.20 2.48 -27.33
CA GLU A 135 -2.97 1.92 -27.89
C GLU A 135 -1.86 2.97 -28.10
N HIS A 136 -2.24 4.22 -28.35
CA HIS A 136 -1.32 5.35 -28.59
C HIS A 136 -0.82 6.02 -27.31
N ILE A 137 -1.49 5.74 -26.20
CA ILE A 137 -1.15 6.21 -24.85
C ILE A 137 -0.88 5.04 -23.90
N ALA A 138 -0.49 3.89 -24.45
CA ALA A 138 -0.20 2.69 -23.67
C ALA A 138 0.83 2.96 -22.56
N TRP A 139 1.80 3.82 -22.82
CA TRP A 139 2.83 4.21 -21.86
C TRP A 139 2.38 5.30 -20.88
N ASN A 140 1.29 6.03 -21.14
CA ASN A 140 0.76 7.02 -20.19
C ASN A 140 0.08 6.40 -18.97
N ARG A 141 -0.14 5.07 -18.96
CA ARG A 141 -0.86 4.35 -17.90
C ARG A 141 0.07 3.85 -16.79
N ARG A 142 -0.47 3.78 -15.57
CA ARG A 142 0.20 3.14 -14.44
C ARG A 142 0.22 1.63 -14.72
N ARG A 143 1.41 1.01 -14.73
CA ARG A 143 1.73 -0.39 -15.11
C ARG A 143 2.12 -0.56 -16.59
N MET A 144 3.31 -0.08 -16.95
CA MET A 144 3.97 -0.56 -18.16
C MET A 144 4.84 -1.76 -17.79
N GLU A 145 4.64 -2.87 -18.48
CA GLU A 145 5.65 -3.92 -18.50
C GLU A 145 6.77 -3.50 -19.43
N VAL A 146 8.01 -3.58 -18.94
CA VAL A 146 9.20 -3.37 -19.76
C VAL A 146 9.16 -4.37 -20.92
N TYR A 147 9.58 -3.99 -22.12
CA TYR A 147 9.58 -4.93 -23.24
C TYR A 147 10.42 -6.17 -22.92
N GLU A 148 10.03 -7.32 -23.47
CA GLU A 148 11.00 -8.36 -23.73
C GLU A 148 12.08 -7.81 -24.67
N GLU A 149 13.33 -8.20 -24.45
CA GLU A 149 14.43 -7.75 -25.30
C GLU A 149 14.17 -8.11 -26.78
N PRO A 150 14.16 -7.13 -27.71
CA PRO A 150 14.08 -7.40 -29.15
C PRO A 150 15.38 -8.00 -29.67
N ARG A 151 15.66 -9.28 -29.33
CA ARG A 151 16.97 -9.94 -29.48
C ARG A 151 17.63 -9.70 -30.84
N ASN A 152 16.91 -9.92 -31.93
CA ASN A 152 17.43 -9.75 -33.29
C ASN A 152 17.92 -8.31 -33.57
N LEU A 153 17.20 -7.29 -33.08
CA LEU A 153 17.58 -5.89 -33.26
C LEU A 153 18.74 -5.50 -32.34
N VAL A 154 18.80 -6.09 -31.15
CA VAL A 154 19.92 -5.93 -30.22
C VAL A 154 21.19 -6.59 -30.79
N ASP A 155 21.10 -7.79 -31.37
CA ASP A 155 22.22 -8.47 -32.03
C ASP A 155 22.78 -7.66 -33.20
N ALA A 156 21.88 -7.10 -34.02
CA ALA A 156 22.25 -6.19 -35.10
C ALA A 156 22.95 -4.93 -34.56
N MET A 157 22.48 -4.38 -33.42
CA MET A 157 23.10 -3.23 -32.78
C MET A 157 24.48 -3.55 -32.20
N ILE A 158 24.65 -4.69 -31.53
CA ILE A 158 25.93 -5.19 -31.02
C ILE A 158 26.95 -5.28 -32.17
N THR A 159 26.53 -5.84 -33.30
CA THR A 159 27.36 -5.96 -34.50
C THR A 159 27.69 -4.58 -35.08
N SER A 160 26.70 -3.69 -35.21
CA SER A 160 26.90 -2.34 -35.75
C SER A 160 27.83 -1.46 -34.91
N LEU A 161 27.83 -1.65 -33.59
CA LEU A 161 28.70 -0.92 -32.67
C LEU A 161 30.10 -1.55 -32.59
N GLY A 162 30.29 -2.78 -33.08
CA GLY A 162 31.57 -3.47 -33.04
C GLY A 162 32.04 -3.79 -31.63
N LEU A 163 31.14 -4.22 -30.74
CA LEU A 163 31.48 -4.57 -29.37
C LEU A 163 32.52 -5.69 -29.35
N SER A 164 33.53 -5.52 -28.50
CA SER A 164 34.54 -6.54 -28.22
C SER A 164 33.97 -7.71 -27.43
N ASP A 165 34.67 -8.85 -27.44
CA ASP A 165 34.27 -10.05 -26.68
C ASP A 165 34.05 -9.75 -25.20
N THR A 166 34.88 -8.89 -24.61
CA THR A 166 34.77 -8.49 -23.20
C THR A 166 33.51 -7.65 -22.92
N GLU A 167 33.10 -6.79 -23.86
CA GLU A 167 31.85 -6.03 -23.77
C GLU A 167 30.62 -6.94 -23.97
N ILE A 168 30.71 -7.92 -24.86
CA ILE A 168 29.66 -8.93 -25.09
C ILE A 168 29.47 -9.77 -23.81
N GLU A 169 30.55 -10.22 -23.18
CA GLU A 169 30.49 -10.92 -21.90
C GLU A 169 29.87 -10.02 -20.80
N ALA A 170 30.16 -8.72 -20.80
CA ALA A 170 29.61 -7.78 -19.82
C ALA A 170 28.09 -7.64 -19.93
N ILE A 171 27.55 -7.47 -21.14
CA ILE A 171 26.10 -7.39 -21.35
C ILE A 171 25.40 -8.74 -21.14
N THR A 172 26.10 -9.86 -21.39
CA THR A 172 25.60 -11.21 -21.07
C THR A 172 25.46 -11.41 -19.56
N ARG A 173 26.43 -10.92 -18.77
CA ARG A 173 26.28 -10.89 -17.30
C ARG A 173 25.10 -10.02 -16.87
N GLN A 174 24.82 -8.91 -17.56
CA GLN A 174 23.67 -8.08 -17.24
C GLN A 174 22.34 -8.76 -17.56
N GLU A 175 22.26 -9.52 -18.64
CA GLU A 175 21.09 -10.34 -18.94
C GLU A 175 20.81 -11.36 -17.83
N ALA A 176 21.84 -12.10 -17.39
CA ALA A 176 21.69 -13.04 -16.27
C ALA A 176 21.21 -12.33 -14.99
N ARG A 177 21.77 -11.14 -14.69
CA ARG A 177 21.33 -10.34 -13.54
C ARG A 177 19.91 -9.80 -13.71
N PHE A 178 19.48 -9.45 -14.93
CA PHE A 178 18.11 -9.04 -15.20
C PHE A 178 17.12 -10.15 -14.88
N PHE A 179 17.39 -11.39 -15.32
CA PHE A 179 16.53 -12.53 -15.00
C PHE A 179 16.54 -12.85 -13.50
N ALA A 180 17.71 -12.89 -12.86
CA ALA A 180 17.80 -13.07 -11.40
C ALA A 180 17.08 -11.95 -10.63
N HIS A 181 17.17 -10.70 -11.11
CA HIS A 181 16.48 -9.57 -10.52
C HIS A 181 14.95 -9.66 -10.70
N ARG A 182 14.47 -10.17 -11.84
CA ARG A 182 13.05 -10.44 -12.06
C ARG A 182 12.55 -11.56 -11.15
N GLU A 183 13.31 -12.64 -10.99
CA GLU A 183 12.97 -13.74 -10.06
C GLU A 183 12.89 -13.27 -8.61
N VAL A 184 13.81 -12.40 -8.19
CA VAL A 184 13.77 -11.79 -6.84
C VAL A 184 12.62 -10.79 -6.70
N GLN A 185 12.23 -10.09 -7.78
CA GLN A 185 11.11 -9.14 -7.78
C GLN A 185 9.72 -9.78 -7.94
N SER A 186 9.63 -10.99 -8.50
CA SER A 186 8.41 -11.81 -8.47
C SER A 186 8.09 -12.37 -7.07
N GLY A 187 8.97 -12.11 -6.09
CA GLY A 187 8.86 -12.56 -4.70
C GLY A 187 8.64 -14.06 -4.55
N PRO A 188 8.33 -14.52 -3.33
CA PRO A 188 8.19 -15.95 -3.08
C PRO A 188 7.02 -16.50 -3.90
N ALA A 189 7.22 -17.67 -4.52
CA ALA A 189 6.12 -18.47 -5.06
C ALA A 189 5.04 -18.63 -3.98
N LEU A 190 3.77 -18.70 -4.41
CA LEU A 190 2.64 -18.91 -3.51
C LEU A 190 2.96 -20.06 -2.54
N PRO A 191 2.73 -19.88 -1.22
CA PRO A 191 2.95 -20.95 -0.27
C PRO A 191 2.12 -22.17 -0.70
N ALA A 192 2.73 -23.37 -0.64
CA ALA A 192 2.03 -24.59 -0.99
C ALA A 192 0.76 -24.73 -0.13
N PHE A 193 -0.39 -24.95 -0.76
CA PHE A 193 -1.63 -25.17 -0.04
C PHE A 193 -1.61 -26.57 0.59
N PRO A 194 -2.02 -26.75 1.85
CA PRO A 194 -2.03 -28.06 2.47
C PRO A 194 -2.95 -29.07 1.75
N ASN A 195 -2.54 -30.34 1.68
CA ASN A 195 -3.32 -31.37 1.00
C ASN A 195 -4.54 -31.79 1.83
N GLY A 196 -5.70 -31.95 1.19
CA GLY A 196 -6.94 -32.43 1.81
C GLY A 196 -6.91 -33.89 2.31
N PRO A 197 -8.06 -34.46 2.71
CA PRO A 197 -9.41 -33.93 2.51
C PRO A 197 -9.79 -32.84 3.52
N PHE A 198 -10.60 -31.88 3.07
CA PHE A 198 -11.25 -30.85 3.89
C PHE A 198 -12.77 -30.94 3.71
N GLU A 199 -13.52 -30.76 4.80
CA GLU A 199 -14.98 -30.73 4.82
C GLU A 199 -15.53 -29.34 4.46
N PHE A 200 -14.94 -28.30 5.03
CA PHE A 200 -15.25 -26.91 4.73
C PHE A 200 -14.03 -26.02 4.98
N PHE A 201 -14.13 -24.77 4.52
CA PHE A 201 -13.12 -23.74 4.75
C PHE A 201 -13.73 -22.54 5.46
N ALA A 202 -12.89 -21.77 6.16
CA ALA A 202 -13.15 -20.39 6.48
C ALA A 202 -12.12 -19.50 5.77
N LEU A 203 -12.55 -18.32 5.34
CA LEU A 203 -11.72 -17.36 4.60
C LEU A 203 -11.92 -15.97 5.20
N ASP A 204 -10.81 -15.27 5.41
CA ASP A 204 -10.76 -13.88 5.86
C ASP A 204 -9.72 -13.11 5.02
N VAL A 205 -9.95 -11.82 4.79
CA VAL A 205 -9.04 -10.96 4.02
C VAL A 205 -8.78 -9.62 4.70
N GLU A 206 -7.53 -9.17 4.57
CA GLU A 206 -7.14 -7.81 4.93
C GLU A 206 -7.06 -6.93 3.68
N THR A 207 -7.41 -5.65 3.81
CA THR A 207 -7.36 -4.67 2.72
C THR A 207 -6.43 -3.52 3.06
N ALA A 208 -5.64 -3.05 2.10
CA ALA A 208 -4.69 -1.96 2.30
C ALA A 208 -5.35 -0.61 2.63
N ASN A 209 -6.55 -0.37 2.11
CA ASN A 209 -7.34 0.83 2.36
C ASN A 209 -8.85 0.55 2.24
N ASN A 210 -9.68 1.61 2.25
CA ASN A 210 -11.15 1.48 2.19
C ASN A 210 -11.69 0.93 0.84
N ASP A 211 -10.85 0.77 -0.18
CA ASP A 211 -11.21 0.07 -1.41
C ASP A 211 -11.20 -1.45 -1.17
N ARG A 212 -12.37 -2.06 -1.34
CA ARG A 212 -12.56 -3.52 -1.20
C ARG A 212 -11.71 -4.34 -2.18
N ALA A 213 -11.30 -3.76 -3.31
CA ALA A 213 -10.41 -4.42 -4.25
C ALA A 213 -8.93 -4.45 -3.80
N SER A 214 -8.59 -3.73 -2.72
CA SER A 214 -7.21 -3.55 -2.26
C SER A 214 -6.72 -4.64 -1.30
N ILE A 215 -7.13 -5.90 -1.52
CA ILE A 215 -6.71 -7.05 -0.70
C ILE A 215 -5.18 -7.10 -0.59
N CYS A 216 -4.66 -7.12 0.64
CA CYS A 216 -3.23 -7.18 0.94
C CYS A 216 -2.81 -8.45 1.71
N GLN A 217 -3.76 -9.22 2.23
CA GLN A 217 -3.55 -10.55 2.80
C GLN A 217 -4.80 -11.40 2.59
N ILE A 218 -4.63 -12.70 2.39
CA ILE A 218 -5.70 -13.69 2.38
C ILE A 218 -5.32 -14.80 3.34
N GLY A 219 -6.22 -15.13 4.26
CA GLY A 219 -6.11 -16.24 5.18
C GLY A 219 -7.21 -17.28 4.94
N ILE A 220 -6.84 -18.55 5.01
CA ILE A 220 -7.75 -19.69 4.85
C ILE A 220 -7.54 -20.64 6.02
N ALA A 221 -8.63 -21.15 6.59
CA ALA A 221 -8.62 -22.24 7.54
C ALA A 221 -9.42 -23.43 6.97
N GLY A 222 -8.74 -24.51 6.63
CA GLY A 222 -9.34 -25.75 6.15
C GLY A 222 -9.63 -26.71 7.30
N VAL A 223 -10.87 -27.15 7.43
CA VAL A 223 -11.30 -28.08 8.47
C VAL A 223 -11.34 -29.50 7.91
N ARG A 224 -10.65 -30.42 8.57
CA ARG A 224 -10.59 -31.84 8.21
C ARG A 224 -11.75 -32.62 8.84
N PRO A 225 -12.06 -33.85 8.36
CA PRO A 225 -13.12 -34.69 8.93
C PRO A 225 -12.97 -35.06 10.41
N ASP A 226 -11.75 -34.96 10.95
CA ASP A 226 -11.47 -35.16 12.38
C ASP A 226 -11.58 -33.86 13.21
N ASN A 227 -12.12 -32.79 12.60
CA ASN A 227 -12.24 -31.43 13.13
C ASN A 227 -10.90 -30.71 13.36
N SER A 228 -9.76 -31.26 12.92
CA SER A 228 -8.51 -30.52 12.93
C SER A 228 -8.53 -29.40 11.89
N ILE A 229 -7.82 -28.30 12.20
CA ILE A 229 -7.77 -27.10 11.36
C ILE A 229 -6.36 -26.89 10.84
N GLU A 230 -6.22 -26.73 9.54
CA GLU A 230 -4.99 -26.28 8.89
C GLU A 230 -5.16 -24.89 8.31
N THR A 231 -4.22 -24.00 8.62
CA THR A 231 -4.24 -22.61 8.17
C THR A 231 -3.26 -22.40 7.02
N TRP A 232 -3.70 -21.63 6.03
CA TRP A 232 -2.86 -21.13 4.94
C TRP A 232 -3.01 -19.62 4.86
N VAL A 233 -1.92 -18.93 4.55
CA VAL A 233 -1.92 -17.46 4.45
C VAL A 233 -0.96 -17.00 3.37
N THR A 234 -1.36 -15.98 2.63
CA THR A 234 -0.48 -15.28 1.70
C THR A 234 -0.67 -13.77 1.81
N TYR A 235 0.41 -13.04 1.58
CA TYR A 235 0.31 -11.63 1.23
C TYR A 235 -0.09 -11.49 -0.23
N VAL A 236 -0.73 -10.36 -0.54
CA VAL A 236 -1.13 -9.98 -1.90
C VAL A 236 -0.63 -8.56 -2.15
N ASP A 237 -0.05 -8.28 -3.31
CA ASP A 237 0.21 -6.91 -3.73
C ASP A 237 -1.11 -6.28 -4.23
N PRO A 238 -1.73 -5.35 -3.46
CA PRO A 238 -2.98 -4.71 -3.82
C PRO A 238 -2.82 -3.71 -4.98
N LYS A 239 -1.58 -3.49 -5.47
CA LYS A 239 -1.23 -2.54 -6.53
C LYS A 239 -1.73 -1.13 -6.28
N THR A 240 -1.75 -0.73 -5.01
CA THR A 240 -2.12 0.62 -4.57
C THR A 240 -1.02 1.25 -3.74
N ASP A 241 -0.88 2.57 -3.93
CA ASP A 241 0.00 3.38 -3.12
C ASP A 241 -0.65 3.86 -1.82
N ALA A 242 -1.98 3.72 -1.70
CA ALA A 242 -2.77 4.19 -0.57
C ALA A 242 -2.88 3.11 0.51
N TRP A 243 -2.37 3.41 1.69
CA TRP A 243 -2.36 2.52 2.85
C TRP A 243 -2.99 3.25 4.04
N SER A 244 -4.28 3.03 4.25
CA SER A 244 -5.05 3.62 5.35
C SER A 244 -5.43 2.61 6.43
N CYS A 245 -5.29 1.31 6.16
CA CYS A 245 -5.67 0.23 7.07
C CYS A 245 -4.46 -0.43 7.76
N THR A 246 -3.21 -0.04 7.44
CA THR A 246 -2.00 -0.57 8.09
C THR A 246 -2.05 -0.55 9.62
N TRP A 247 -2.76 0.41 10.23
CA TRP A 247 -2.88 0.47 11.68
C TRP A 247 -3.76 -0.65 12.27
N VAL A 248 -4.62 -1.28 11.47
CA VAL A 248 -5.49 -2.40 11.85
C VAL A 248 -4.67 -3.68 11.98
N HIS A 249 -4.01 -4.08 10.88
CA HIS A 249 -3.37 -5.40 10.72
C HIS A 249 -1.84 -5.34 10.66
N GLY A 250 -1.22 -4.15 10.65
CA GLY A 250 0.24 -3.99 10.61
C GLY A 250 0.88 -4.27 9.25
N ILE A 251 0.08 -4.53 8.21
CA ILE A 251 0.58 -4.81 6.84
C ILE A 251 0.72 -3.48 6.10
N ASP A 252 1.89 -3.25 5.54
CA ASP A 252 2.18 -2.08 4.72
C ASP A 252 2.80 -2.47 3.38
N ARG A 253 3.14 -1.44 2.59
CA ARG A 253 3.80 -1.62 1.28
C ARG A 253 5.10 -2.42 1.38
N THR A 254 5.82 -2.31 2.49
CA THR A 254 7.08 -3.04 2.68
C THR A 254 6.82 -4.52 2.96
N THR A 255 5.75 -4.83 3.71
CA THR A 255 5.31 -6.22 3.96
C THR A 255 4.94 -6.94 2.68
N VAL A 256 4.16 -6.32 1.80
CA VAL A 256 3.69 -6.94 0.55
C VAL A 256 4.68 -6.78 -0.62
N ARG A 257 5.91 -6.33 -0.36
CA ARG A 257 6.89 -6.09 -1.42
C ARG A 257 7.31 -7.42 -2.05
N GLY A 258 6.97 -7.59 -3.33
CA GLY A 258 7.19 -8.83 -4.06
C GLY A 258 6.10 -9.88 -3.84
N ALA A 259 5.06 -9.58 -3.05
CA ALA A 259 3.93 -10.48 -2.94
C ALA A 259 3.23 -10.66 -4.30
N PRO A 260 2.62 -11.83 -4.55
CA PRO A 260 1.86 -12.08 -5.77
C PRO A 260 0.69 -11.11 -5.88
N VAL A 261 0.25 -10.84 -7.10
CA VAL A 261 -0.97 -10.07 -7.35
C VAL A 261 -2.19 -10.96 -7.20
N PHE A 262 -3.36 -10.36 -7.00
CA PHE A 262 -4.60 -11.10 -6.84
C PHE A 262 -4.89 -12.10 -7.98
N SER A 263 -4.54 -11.75 -9.23
CA SER A 263 -4.72 -12.63 -10.39
C SER A 263 -3.82 -13.87 -10.41
N GLU A 264 -2.74 -13.87 -9.64
CA GLU A 264 -1.87 -15.05 -9.44
C GLU A 264 -2.42 -15.95 -8.32
N VAL A 265 -3.07 -15.36 -7.31
CA VAL A 265 -3.60 -16.07 -6.13
C VAL A 265 -4.93 -16.76 -6.42
N LEU A 266 -5.85 -16.10 -7.14
CA LEU A 266 -7.23 -16.59 -7.32
C LEU A 266 -7.32 -17.99 -7.96
N PRO A 267 -6.54 -18.36 -9.00
CA PRO A 267 -6.61 -19.70 -9.59
C PRO A 267 -6.27 -20.82 -8.60
N LEU A 268 -5.27 -20.61 -7.73
CA LEU A 268 -4.91 -21.57 -6.68
C LEU A 268 -6.06 -21.74 -5.68
N LEU A 269 -6.67 -20.64 -5.25
CA LEU A 269 -7.79 -20.70 -4.31
C LEU A 269 -9.00 -21.38 -4.95
N ASP A 270 -9.26 -21.16 -6.23
CA ASP A 270 -10.38 -21.79 -6.90
C ASP A 270 -10.24 -23.31 -6.95
N GLU A 271 -9.07 -23.83 -7.35
CA GLU A 271 -8.76 -25.26 -7.38
C GLU A 271 -8.99 -25.93 -6.01
N VAL A 272 -8.64 -25.24 -4.92
CA VAL A 272 -8.72 -25.78 -3.56
C VAL A 272 -10.13 -25.69 -2.97
N LEU A 273 -10.82 -24.58 -3.21
CA LEU A 273 -12.09 -24.24 -2.57
C LEU A 273 -13.31 -24.73 -3.37
N GLU A 274 -13.11 -25.17 -4.62
CA GLU A 274 -14.17 -25.66 -5.50
C GLU A 274 -14.99 -26.78 -4.84
N GLY A 275 -16.32 -26.67 -4.94
CA GLY A 275 -17.24 -27.68 -4.42
C GLY A 275 -17.26 -27.82 -2.90
N ARG A 276 -16.78 -26.81 -2.16
CA ARG A 276 -16.79 -26.76 -0.70
C ARG A 276 -17.52 -25.52 -0.17
N VAL A 277 -17.99 -25.62 1.07
CA VAL A 277 -18.58 -24.49 1.80
C VAL A 277 -17.46 -23.60 2.34
N ILE A 278 -17.59 -22.29 2.12
CA ILE A 278 -16.65 -21.28 2.63
C ILE A 278 -17.37 -20.40 3.64
N TYR A 279 -16.91 -20.41 4.88
CA TYR A 279 -17.38 -19.49 5.91
C TYR A 279 -16.57 -18.20 5.90
N GLN A 280 -17.27 -17.09 6.02
CA GLN A 280 -16.70 -15.76 6.32
C GLN A 280 -17.30 -15.26 7.65
N HIS A 281 -16.69 -14.27 8.27
CA HIS A 281 -17.21 -13.66 9.50
C HIS A 281 -17.71 -12.25 9.24
N SER A 282 -18.98 -12.16 8.81
CA SER A 282 -19.62 -11.02 8.12
C SER A 282 -19.56 -11.11 6.59
N GLY A 283 -20.25 -10.20 5.89
CA GLY A 283 -20.30 -10.18 4.43
C GLY A 283 -19.11 -9.50 3.75
N PHE A 284 -18.10 -9.07 4.51
CA PHE A 284 -17.00 -8.26 3.99
C PHE A 284 -16.13 -9.05 3.01
N ASP A 285 -15.69 -10.25 3.38
CA ASP A 285 -14.68 -11.02 2.64
C ASP A 285 -15.14 -11.40 1.23
N ARG A 286 -16.35 -11.94 1.11
CA ARG A 286 -16.98 -12.23 -0.19
C ARG A 286 -17.01 -10.99 -1.09
N SER A 287 -17.35 -9.84 -0.53
CA SER A 287 -17.45 -8.60 -1.30
C SER A 287 -16.08 -8.06 -1.72
N ALA A 288 -15.05 -8.25 -0.88
CA ALA A 288 -13.67 -7.92 -1.20
C ALA A 288 -13.13 -8.83 -2.31
N MET A 289 -13.31 -10.14 -2.19
CA MET A 289 -12.96 -11.09 -3.24
C MET A 289 -13.64 -10.75 -4.58
N THR A 290 -14.94 -10.43 -4.54
CA THR A 290 -15.70 -10.02 -5.75
C THR A 290 -15.13 -8.73 -6.37
N ALA A 291 -14.81 -7.73 -5.53
CA ALA A 291 -14.25 -6.46 -5.99
C ALA A 291 -12.85 -6.63 -6.57
N ALA A 292 -12.00 -7.46 -5.94
CA ALA A 292 -10.65 -7.76 -6.38
C ALA A 292 -10.66 -8.54 -7.71
N SER A 293 -11.54 -9.54 -7.88
CA SER A 293 -11.71 -10.25 -9.16
C SER A 293 -12.09 -9.29 -10.28
N LYS A 294 -13.07 -8.40 -10.02
CA LYS A 294 -13.48 -7.37 -10.99
C LYS A 294 -12.34 -6.42 -11.33
N ALA A 295 -11.56 -5.97 -10.34
CA ALA A 295 -10.41 -5.09 -10.56
C ALA A 295 -9.26 -5.78 -11.33
N ALA A 296 -9.13 -7.10 -11.17
CA ALA A 296 -8.17 -7.93 -11.90
C ALA A 296 -8.66 -8.34 -13.30
N GLY A 297 -9.91 -8.04 -13.67
CA GLY A 297 -10.50 -8.49 -14.94
C GLY A 297 -10.80 -10.00 -14.98
N LEU A 298 -10.98 -10.62 -13.81
CA LEU A 298 -11.28 -12.04 -13.65
C LEU A 298 -12.75 -12.23 -13.26
N GLU A 299 -13.31 -13.38 -13.65
CA GLU A 299 -14.62 -13.82 -13.13
C GLU A 299 -14.44 -14.39 -11.72
N MET A 300 -15.36 -14.03 -10.81
CA MET A 300 -15.37 -14.59 -9.47
C MET A 300 -15.91 -16.02 -9.53
N PRO A 301 -15.19 -17.03 -9.00
CA PRO A 301 -15.70 -18.38 -8.97
C PRO A 301 -16.99 -18.51 -8.16
N ALA A 302 -17.81 -19.50 -8.52
CA ALA A 302 -19.13 -19.74 -7.93
C ALA A 302 -19.05 -20.49 -6.58
N TRP A 303 -18.32 -19.94 -5.61
CA TRP A 303 -18.17 -20.56 -4.29
C TRP A 303 -19.44 -20.48 -3.43
N GLU A 304 -19.66 -21.49 -2.59
CA GLU A 304 -20.78 -21.51 -1.63
C GLU A 304 -20.39 -20.79 -0.32
N TRP A 305 -20.73 -19.50 -0.24
CA TRP A 305 -20.45 -18.68 0.95
C TRP A 305 -21.51 -18.83 2.06
N ARG A 306 -21.05 -19.01 3.30
CA ARG A 306 -21.87 -18.95 4.52
C ARG A 306 -21.28 -17.95 5.52
N ASP A 307 -22.11 -17.51 6.47
CA ASP A 307 -21.76 -16.45 7.42
C ASP A 307 -21.74 -17.02 8.84
N SER A 308 -20.55 -17.09 9.44
CA SER A 308 -20.36 -17.63 10.80
C SER A 308 -21.02 -16.76 11.86
N VAL A 309 -21.30 -15.48 11.61
CA VAL A 309 -22.07 -14.62 12.53
C VAL A 309 -23.51 -15.12 12.64
N LYS A 310 -24.10 -15.63 11.55
CA LYS A 310 -25.46 -16.22 11.58
C LYS A 310 -25.47 -17.52 12.37
N VAL A 311 -24.41 -18.33 12.24
CA VAL A 311 -24.22 -19.55 13.02
C VAL A 311 -24.10 -19.20 14.50
N ALA A 312 -23.21 -18.27 14.86
CA ALA A 312 -22.98 -17.81 16.22
C ALA A 312 -24.24 -17.21 16.88
N ARG A 313 -25.03 -16.43 16.13
CA ARG A 313 -26.31 -15.87 16.63
C ARG A 313 -27.33 -16.94 16.99
N LYS A 314 -27.32 -18.07 16.28
CA LYS A 314 -28.22 -19.19 16.56
C LYS A 314 -27.73 -20.03 17.73
N ALA A 315 -26.42 -20.23 17.84
CA ALA A 315 -25.80 -21.01 18.92
C ALA A 315 -25.78 -20.27 20.27
N TRP A 316 -25.56 -18.94 20.24
CA TRP A 316 -25.42 -18.09 21.43
C TRP A 316 -26.26 -16.80 21.32
N PRO A 317 -27.61 -16.91 21.33
CA PRO A 317 -28.49 -15.74 21.24
C PRO A 317 -28.30 -14.74 22.40
N GLU A 318 -27.78 -15.19 23.55
CA GLU A 318 -27.55 -14.39 24.75
C GLU A 318 -26.50 -13.28 24.58
N LEU A 319 -25.62 -13.36 23.58
CA LEU A 319 -24.58 -12.34 23.32
C LEU A 319 -25.12 -11.07 22.64
N LYS A 320 -26.41 -11.08 22.26
CA LYS A 320 -27.05 -9.93 21.59
C LYS A 320 -27.15 -8.75 22.56
N GLY A 321 -26.35 -7.70 22.32
CA GLY A 321 -26.31 -6.48 23.15
C GLY A 321 -25.24 -6.48 24.24
N ASN A 322 -24.44 -7.56 24.36
CA ASN A 322 -23.38 -7.72 25.37
C ASN A 322 -22.01 -7.98 24.70
N GLY A 323 -21.53 -7.04 23.87
CA GLY A 323 -20.33 -7.20 23.04
C GLY A 323 -20.61 -7.74 21.62
N GLY A 324 -21.73 -8.44 21.42
CA GLY A 324 -22.20 -8.88 20.10
C GLY A 324 -21.54 -10.17 19.62
N HIS A 325 -21.66 -10.43 18.31
CA HIS A 325 -21.15 -11.67 17.67
C HIS A 325 -19.96 -11.38 16.76
N GLY A 326 -19.20 -10.32 17.03
CA GLY A 326 -17.92 -10.07 16.34
C GLY A 326 -16.82 -10.98 16.89
N LEU A 327 -15.77 -11.20 16.10
CA LEU A 327 -14.65 -12.10 16.44
C LEU A 327 -14.05 -11.82 17.82
N ALA A 328 -13.76 -10.56 18.16
CA ALA A 328 -13.21 -10.22 19.49
C ALA A 328 -14.14 -10.65 20.65
N SER A 329 -15.44 -10.43 20.54
CA SER A 329 -16.40 -10.82 21.58
C SER A 329 -16.57 -12.35 21.68
N LEU A 330 -16.53 -13.04 20.54
CA LEU A 330 -16.62 -14.50 20.50
C LEU A 330 -15.32 -15.15 20.97
N LYS A 331 -14.17 -14.55 20.67
CA LYS A 331 -12.86 -14.98 21.17
C LYS A 331 -12.86 -15.02 22.70
N ASP A 332 -13.26 -13.93 23.34
CA ASP A 332 -13.32 -13.84 24.80
C ASP A 332 -14.37 -14.81 25.40
N TYR A 333 -15.53 -14.93 24.77
CA TYR A 333 -16.61 -15.81 25.25
C TYR A 333 -16.30 -17.29 25.10
N LEU A 334 -15.63 -17.68 24.01
CA LEU A 334 -15.30 -19.06 23.68
C LEU A 334 -13.90 -19.47 24.18
N GLY A 335 -13.12 -18.53 24.71
CA GLY A 335 -11.77 -18.80 25.23
C GLY A 335 -10.76 -19.16 24.14
N LEU A 336 -10.91 -18.57 22.94
CA LEU A 336 -9.99 -18.79 21.83
C LEU A 336 -8.76 -17.89 22.02
N ASP A 337 -7.57 -18.39 21.73
CA ASP A 337 -6.33 -17.59 21.78
C ASP A 337 -5.71 -17.49 20.39
N PHE A 338 -5.73 -16.28 19.82
CA PHE A 338 -5.24 -15.98 18.48
C PHE A 338 -4.94 -14.48 18.34
N LYS A 339 -4.04 -14.10 17.43
CA LYS A 339 -3.72 -12.68 17.21
C LYS A 339 -4.78 -12.04 16.30
N HIS A 340 -5.53 -11.06 16.79
CA HIS A 340 -6.53 -10.35 15.98
C HIS A 340 -5.84 -9.50 14.90
N HIS A 341 -6.40 -9.46 13.69
CA HIS A 341 -5.86 -8.76 12.51
C HIS A 341 -4.67 -9.46 11.83
N ASP A 342 -4.67 -10.79 11.90
CA ASP A 342 -3.98 -11.65 10.94
C ASP A 342 -5.04 -12.52 10.25
N ALA A 343 -5.11 -12.45 8.93
CA ALA A 343 -6.18 -13.11 8.17
C ALA A 343 -6.27 -14.62 8.42
N ALA A 344 -5.14 -15.29 8.70
CA ALA A 344 -5.13 -16.73 8.96
C ALA A 344 -5.78 -17.07 10.31
N GLU A 345 -5.47 -16.25 11.31
CA GLU A 345 -5.97 -16.37 12.68
C GLU A 345 -7.46 -16.02 12.76
N ASP A 346 -7.91 -14.98 12.06
CA ASP A 346 -9.32 -14.59 12.00
C ASP A 346 -10.16 -15.62 11.18
N ALA A 347 -9.59 -16.20 10.12
CA ALA A 347 -10.18 -17.34 9.41
C ALA A 347 -10.28 -18.58 10.32
N ARG A 348 -9.21 -18.91 11.07
CA ARG A 348 -9.21 -20.03 12.02
C ARG A 348 -10.29 -19.87 13.09
N ALA A 349 -10.39 -18.69 13.70
CA ALA A 349 -11.41 -18.39 14.70
C ALA A 349 -12.83 -18.56 14.15
N SER A 350 -13.04 -18.15 12.90
CA SER A 350 -14.31 -18.35 12.18
C SER A 350 -14.66 -19.83 12.00
N ALA A 351 -13.67 -20.68 11.70
CA ALA A 351 -13.84 -22.13 11.62
C ALA A 351 -14.13 -22.76 13.00
N GLU A 352 -13.41 -22.35 14.04
CA GLU A 352 -13.64 -22.81 15.42
C GLU A 352 -15.05 -22.46 15.92
N ILE A 353 -15.53 -21.26 15.63
CA ILE A 353 -16.92 -20.83 15.91
C ILE A 353 -17.93 -21.82 15.30
N VAL A 354 -17.73 -22.23 14.05
CA VAL A 354 -18.63 -23.16 13.36
C VAL A 354 -18.58 -24.55 13.99
N LEU A 355 -17.38 -25.05 14.31
CA LEU A 355 -17.19 -26.35 14.95
C LEU A 355 -17.83 -26.43 16.34
N ILE A 356 -17.64 -25.41 17.17
CA ILE A 356 -18.22 -25.36 18.52
C ILE A 356 -19.74 -25.23 18.42
N ALA A 357 -20.26 -24.40 17.50
CA ALA A 357 -21.70 -24.25 17.28
C ALA A 357 -22.37 -25.53 16.76
N ALA A 358 -21.64 -26.37 16.02
CA ALA A 358 -22.12 -27.68 15.56
C ALA A 358 -22.09 -28.76 16.65
N GLY A 359 -21.46 -28.49 17.81
CA GLY A 359 -21.24 -29.49 18.86
C GLY A 359 -20.14 -30.50 18.52
N SER A 360 -19.32 -30.23 17.51
CA SER A 360 -18.24 -31.10 17.05
C SER A 360 -16.99 -31.01 17.92
N VAL A 361 -16.85 -29.92 18.69
CA VAL A 361 -15.72 -29.65 19.60
C VAL A 361 -16.27 -29.06 20.90
N ASP A 362 -15.85 -29.59 22.04
CA ASP A 362 -16.15 -29.04 23.37
C ASP A 362 -15.46 -27.68 23.57
N ARG A 363 -16.09 -26.78 24.33
CA ARG A 363 -15.46 -25.49 24.69
C ARG A 363 -14.13 -25.73 25.42
N PRO A 364 -13.06 -24.96 25.13
CA PRO A 364 -11.82 -25.01 25.91
C PRO A 364 -12.09 -24.84 27.41
N LYS A 365 -11.64 -25.78 28.25
CA LYS A 365 -11.70 -25.63 29.72
C LYS A 365 -10.67 -24.59 30.14
N ARG A 366 -11.13 -23.50 30.76
CA ARG A 366 -10.26 -22.48 31.37
C ARG A 366 -9.42 -23.13 32.49
N LEU A 367 -8.10 -23.26 32.30
CA LEU A 367 -7.19 -23.60 33.40
C LEU A 367 -7.12 -22.40 34.34
N ALA A 368 -7.57 -22.58 35.58
CA ALA A 368 -7.28 -21.63 36.65
C ALA A 368 -5.76 -21.60 36.87
N PRO A 369 -5.13 -20.42 37.02
CA PRO A 369 -3.71 -20.36 37.31
C PRO A 369 -3.44 -21.04 38.66
N ALA A 370 -2.49 -21.98 38.66
CA ALA A 370 -2.06 -22.70 39.84
C ALA A 370 -1.49 -21.72 40.87
N ARG A 371 -2.05 -21.73 42.09
CA ARG A 371 -1.42 -21.12 43.27
C ARG A 371 -0.26 -22.02 43.70
N GLU A 372 0.96 -21.65 43.32
CA GLU A 372 2.15 -22.13 44.03
C GLU A 372 2.28 -21.36 45.34
N VAL A 373 2.25 -22.12 46.43
CA VAL A 373 2.49 -21.68 47.80
C VAL A 373 4.00 -21.60 47.97
N PHE A 374 4.54 -20.42 48.29
CA PHE A 374 5.89 -20.27 48.83
C PHE A 374 5.80 -19.67 50.23
N ASP A 375 6.41 -20.38 51.18
CA ASP A 375 6.47 -20.06 52.59
C ASP A 375 7.25 -18.77 52.89
N VAL A 376 6.82 -18.13 53.96
CA VAL A 376 7.26 -16.84 54.50
C VAL A 376 8.71 -16.89 55.00
N ILE A 377 9.53 -15.92 54.56
CA ILE A 377 10.70 -15.45 55.32
C ILE A 377 10.65 -13.91 55.33
N ASP A 378 10.43 -13.36 56.52
CA ASP A 378 10.50 -11.93 56.84
C ASP A 378 11.93 -11.41 56.65
N LEU A 379 12.08 -10.39 55.79
CA LEU A 379 13.16 -9.41 55.87
C LEU A 379 12.56 -8.03 55.59
N GLU A 380 12.56 -7.22 56.63
CA GLU A 380 12.18 -5.80 56.66
C GLU A 380 13.06 -4.98 55.69
N ASP A 381 12.45 -4.17 54.81
CA ASP A 381 12.51 -2.69 54.90
C ASP A 381 11.90 -1.99 53.66
N GLU A 382 11.26 -0.84 53.96
CA GLU A 382 10.77 0.26 53.12
C GLU A 382 9.42 0.14 52.37
N PRO A 383 8.46 1.07 52.60
CA PRO A 383 7.17 1.09 51.93
C PRO A 383 7.32 1.69 50.53
N VAL A 384 7.07 0.88 49.50
CA VAL A 384 6.74 1.40 48.16
C VAL A 384 5.22 1.43 48.06
N ASP A 385 4.67 2.64 48.12
CA ASP A 385 3.24 2.93 47.99
C ASP A 385 2.57 2.06 46.91
N GLY A 386 1.48 1.40 47.29
CA GLY A 386 0.56 0.79 46.36
C GLY A 386 0.04 1.81 45.33
N PRO A 387 -0.53 1.36 44.20
CA PRO A 387 -1.11 2.27 43.22
C PRO A 387 -2.08 3.22 43.95
N PRO A 388 -1.95 4.56 43.77
CA PRO A 388 -2.74 5.50 44.52
C PRO A 388 -4.23 5.29 44.20
N PRO A 389 -5.13 5.66 45.13
CA PRO A 389 -6.56 5.52 44.93
C PRO A 389 -7.00 6.29 43.68
N LEU A 390 -7.98 5.73 42.96
CA LEU A 390 -8.78 6.47 41.97
C LEU A 390 -9.41 7.69 42.65
N GLY A 391 -8.75 8.84 42.49
CA GLY A 391 -9.15 10.11 43.07
C GLY A 391 -8.87 11.25 42.09
N ASN A 392 -9.95 11.97 41.80
CA ASN A 392 -10.08 13.22 41.04
C ASN A 392 -10.23 13.07 39.53
N GLY A 393 -11.28 13.73 39.01
CA GLY A 393 -11.67 13.72 37.60
C GLY A 393 -10.63 14.31 36.64
N PRO A 394 -11.01 14.58 35.37
CA PRO A 394 -10.08 15.03 34.33
C PRO A 394 -9.13 16.13 34.80
N ARG A 395 -7.82 15.83 34.85
CA ARG A 395 -6.78 16.79 35.24
C ARG A 395 -6.39 17.62 34.02
N LEU A 396 -6.60 18.93 34.04
CA LEU A 396 -6.11 19.81 32.96
C LEU A 396 -4.57 19.77 32.92
N ILE A 397 -4.02 19.35 31.77
CA ILE A 397 -2.56 19.30 31.55
C ILE A 397 -2.05 20.48 30.74
N GLY A 398 -2.92 21.14 29.97
CA GLY A 398 -2.57 22.39 29.30
C GLY A 398 -3.60 22.87 28.30
N GLU A 399 -3.37 24.10 27.83
CA GLU A 399 -4.21 24.79 26.87
C GLU A 399 -3.35 25.42 25.78
N THR A 400 -3.89 25.49 24.56
CA THR A 400 -3.27 26.20 23.44
C THR A 400 -4.31 26.99 22.68
N GLU A 401 -3.95 28.20 22.27
CA GLU A 401 -4.74 28.97 21.32
C GLU A 401 -4.53 28.42 19.89
N LEU A 402 -5.61 28.32 19.13
CA LEU A 402 -5.58 27.90 17.73
C LEU A 402 -5.25 29.08 16.82
N THR A 403 -4.24 28.90 15.97
CA THR A 403 -3.91 29.85 14.90
C THR A 403 -4.55 29.44 13.57
N ALA A 404 -4.63 30.36 12.60
CA ALA A 404 -5.00 30.02 11.22
C ALA A 404 -4.13 28.90 10.62
N GLY A 405 -2.84 28.84 11.01
CA GLY A 405 -1.92 27.78 10.60
C GLY A 405 -2.26 26.41 11.21
N ASN A 406 -2.81 26.37 12.42
CA ASN A 406 -3.28 25.13 13.05
C ASN A 406 -4.45 24.52 12.27
N LEU A 407 -5.42 25.36 11.90
CA LEU A 407 -6.60 24.96 11.13
C LEU A 407 -6.22 24.49 9.72
N ALA A 408 -5.40 25.26 9.00
CA ALA A 408 -4.99 24.92 7.64
C ALA A 408 -4.17 23.61 7.54
N ASN A 409 -3.46 23.26 8.62
CA ASN A 409 -2.55 22.10 8.65
C ASN A 409 -2.99 20.98 9.62
N ASN A 410 -4.22 21.06 10.14
CA ASN A 410 -4.85 20.08 11.02
C ASN A 410 -3.95 19.62 12.19
N HIS A 411 -3.44 20.53 13.01
CA HIS A 411 -2.63 20.16 14.18
C HIS A 411 -2.88 21.07 15.38
N ILE A 412 -2.67 20.54 16.58
CA ILE A 412 -2.77 21.25 17.87
C ILE A 412 -1.37 21.32 18.47
N TYR A 413 -0.86 22.52 18.75
CA TYR A 413 0.45 22.67 19.37
C TYR A 413 0.40 22.31 20.86
N LEU A 414 1.41 21.56 21.32
CA LEU A 414 1.59 21.14 22.71
C LEU A 414 2.79 21.84 23.36
N ARG A 415 3.34 22.86 22.70
CA ARG A 415 4.64 23.47 23.05
C ARG A 415 4.75 23.90 24.51
N ALA A 416 3.68 24.49 25.04
CA ALA A 416 3.65 25.07 26.38
C ALA A 416 3.57 24.02 27.51
N PHE A 417 3.16 22.79 27.20
CA PHE A 417 2.89 21.76 28.20
C PHE A 417 3.32 20.35 27.75
N LEU A 418 4.27 20.28 26.81
CA LEU A 418 4.81 19.01 26.32
C LEU A 418 5.39 18.15 27.47
N GLY A 419 5.99 18.79 28.47
CA GLY A 419 6.55 18.12 29.65
C GLY A 419 5.51 17.51 30.59
N ALA A 420 4.21 17.76 30.37
CA ALA A 420 3.14 17.11 31.12
C ALA A 420 2.83 15.70 30.59
N PHE A 421 3.34 15.33 29.42
CA PHE A 421 3.19 13.98 28.87
C PHE A 421 4.35 13.06 29.29
N PRO A 422 4.12 11.74 29.44
CA PRO A 422 5.17 10.77 29.66
C PRO A 422 6.27 10.84 28.60
N ALA A 423 7.53 10.76 29.02
CA ALA A 423 8.68 10.92 28.10
C ALA A 423 8.73 9.82 27.02
N ASP A 424 8.26 8.62 27.34
CA ASP A 424 8.14 7.47 26.43
C ASP A 424 6.92 7.56 25.49
N ALA A 425 6.08 8.60 25.62
CA ALA A 425 5.05 8.97 24.66
C ALA A 425 5.49 10.03 23.65
N ILE A 426 6.73 10.53 23.77
CA ILE A 426 7.31 11.56 22.90
C ILE A 426 8.38 10.94 21.99
N GLY A 427 8.12 10.94 20.68
CA GLY A 427 8.99 10.36 19.66
C GLY A 427 9.90 11.39 18.98
N GLY A 428 10.74 10.91 18.07
CA GLY A 428 11.59 11.73 17.21
C GLY A 428 10.82 12.47 16.10
N SER A 429 11.52 13.24 15.28
CA SER A 429 10.94 14.18 14.30
C SER A 429 10.25 13.53 13.08
N ASN A 430 10.31 12.21 12.94
CA ASN A 430 9.81 11.48 11.77
C ASN A 430 9.17 10.13 12.14
N LYS A 431 8.37 9.56 11.23
CA LYS A 431 7.59 8.33 11.44
C LYS A 431 8.44 7.07 11.68
N SER A 432 9.74 7.11 11.36
CA SER A 432 10.70 6.05 11.66
C SER A 432 11.24 6.12 13.10
N SER A 433 10.86 7.14 13.87
CA SER A 433 11.26 7.33 15.26
C SER A 433 10.02 7.58 16.12
N LEU A 434 9.08 6.63 16.11
CA LEU A 434 7.90 6.68 16.97
C LEU A 434 8.30 6.61 18.45
N ALA A 435 7.46 7.19 19.30
CA ALA A 435 7.61 7.00 20.73
C ALA A 435 7.43 5.51 21.10
N PRO A 436 8.13 5.01 22.14
CA PRO A 436 7.95 3.65 22.64
C PRO A 436 6.51 3.31 23.05
N ARG A 437 5.72 4.31 23.44
CA ARG A 437 4.35 4.15 23.92
C ARG A 437 3.40 5.15 23.28
N MET A 438 2.20 4.70 22.95
CA MET A 438 1.16 5.55 22.37
C MET A 438 0.24 6.12 23.45
N VAL A 439 -0.35 7.27 23.16
CA VAL A 439 -1.43 7.87 23.95
C VAL A 439 -2.76 7.72 23.24
N THR A 440 -3.83 7.58 24.01
CA THR A 440 -5.22 7.52 23.56
C THR A 440 -5.87 8.89 23.75
N ILE A 441 -6.53 9.39 22.72
CA ILE A 441 -7.15 10.72 22.69
C ILE A 441 -8.67 10.58 22.55
N ASP A 442 -9.39 11.01 23.58
CA ASP A 442 -10.84 11.18 23.57
C ASP A 442 -11.18 12.60 23.08
N TRP A 443 -11.58 12.73 21.81
CA TRP A 443 -11.85 14.03 21.16
C TRP A 443 -13.33 14.26 20.85
N GLY A 444 -14.23 13.44 21.43
CA GLY A 444 -15.69 13.57 21.28
C GLY A 444 -16.32 12.76 20.14
N ALA A 445 -15.56 11.87 19.48
CA ALA A 445 -16.10 10.88 18.56
C ALA A 445 -16.50 9.58 19.28
N ALA A 446 -17.18 8.67 18.57
CA ALA A 446 -17.63 7.38 19.10
C ALA A 446 -16.47 6.45 19.49
N SER A 447 -15.30 6.61 18.86
CA SER A 447 -14.07 5.89 19.17
C SER A 447 -12.93 6.87 19.45
N PRO A 448 -12.11 6.63 20.50
CA PRO A 448 -10.91 7.42 20.74
C PRO A 448 -9.82 7.10 19.71
N GLU A 449 -8.80 7.96 19.64
CA GLU A 449 -7.74 7.88 18.64
C GLU A 449 -6.38 7.66 19.29
N THR A 450 -5.55 6.81 18.69
CA THR A 450 -4.24 6.47 19.24
C THR A 450 -3.13 7.19 18.46
N THR A 451 -2.22 7.84 19.18
CA THR A 451 -1.11 8.63 18.59
C THR A 451 0.10 8.68 19.52
N ASP A 452 1.29 8.94 18.99
CA ASP A 452 2.42 9.47 19.77
C ASP A 452 2.53 11.00 19.58
N ILE A 453 3.48 11.62 20.28
CA ILE A 453 3.76 13.06 20.19
C ILE A 453 5.09 13.27 19.47
N ASP A 454 5.09 14.10 18.42
CA ASP A 454 6.32 14.50 17.73
C ASP A 454 7.10 15.47 18.64
N GLY A 455 8.23 15.04 19.20
CA GLY A 455 9.01 15.84 20.14
C GLY A 455 9.69 17.07 19.51
N SER A 456 9.88 17.08 18.19
CA SER A 456 10.48 18.21 17.47
C SER A 456 9.43 19.26 17.14
N LYS A 457 8.31 18.84 16.56
CA LYS A 457 7.23 19.74 16.13
C LYS A 457 6.22 20.05 17.24
N LYS A 458 6.25 19.26 18.32
CA LYS A 458 5.49 19.41 19.57
C LYS A 458 3.99 19.43 19.31
N PHE A 459 3.48 18.39 18.64
CA PHE A 459 2.06 18.15 18.41
C PHE A 459 1.77 16.64 18.32
N PHE A 460 0.49 16.25 18.39
CA PHE A 460 0.05 14.86 18.15
C PHE A 460 0.37 14.42 16.71
N ARG A 461 1.17 13.37 16.55
CA ARG A 461 1.71 12.97 15.24
C ARG A 461 0.60 12.51 14.28
N ASN A 462 -0.32 11.69 14.76
CA ASN A 462 -1.53 11.36 14.02
C ASN A 462 -2.48 12.56 14.09
N ARG A 463 -2.77 13.12 12.92
CA ARG A 463 -3.54 14.34 12.72
C ARG A 463 -4.90 14.09 12.08
N ALA A 464 -5.21 12.84 11.74
CA ALA A 464 -6.43 12.48 11.01
C ALA A 464 -7.69 12.95 11.77
N TRP A 465 -7.69 12.75 13.08
CA TRP A 465 -8.79 13.13 13.98
C TRP A 465 -8.87 14.63 14.26
N VAL A 466 -7.77 15.37 14.11
CA VAL A 466 -7.72 16.80 14.44
C VAL A 466 -8.57 17.61 13.46
N ARG A 467 -8.59 17.22 12.18
CA ARG A 467 -9.47 17.84 11.19
C ARG A 467 -10.94 17.66 11.57
N ASP A 468 -11.33 16.42 11.83
CA ASP A 468 -12.71 16.07 12.15
C ASP A 468 -13.14 16.71 13.49
N PHE A 469 -12.23 16.84 14.46
CA PHE A 469 -12.44 17.59 15.69
C PHE A 469 -12.71 19.08 15.41
N PHE A 470 -11.90 19.73 14.56
CA PHE A 470 -12.11 21.13 14.18
C PHE A 470 -13.44 21.35 13.44
N GLU A 471 -13.79 20.45 12.52
CA GLU A 471 -15.06 20.52 11.78
C GLU A 471 -16.27 20.35 12.71
N ARG A 472 -16.25 19.34 13.60
CA ARG A 472 -17.34 19.07 14.55
C ARG A 472 -17.56 20.18 15.56
N THR A 473 -16.47 20.79 16.02
CA THR A 473 -16.53 21.88 17.01
C THR A 473 -16.72 23.25 16.37
N ASN A 474 -16.61 23.33 15.05
CA ASN A 474 -16.57 24.57 14.27
C ASN A 474 -15.47 25.53 14.76
N ALA A 475 -14.28 24.98 14.97
CA ALA A 475 -13.14 25.68 15.57
C ALA A 475 -12.64 26.84 14.69
N ARG A 476 -12.27 27.95 15.32
CA ARG A 476 -11.80 29.19 14.69
C ARG A 476 -10.44 29.60 15.23
N SER A 477 -9.73 30.43 14.46
CA SER A 477 -8.51 31.05 14.95
C SER A 477 -8.87 31.93 16.15
N GLY A 478 -8.11 31.79 17.25
CA GLY A 478 -8.37 32.45 18.53
C GLY A 478 -9.12 31.59 19.55
N ASP A 479 -9.71 30.45 19.13
CA ASP A 479 -10.30 29.49 20.08
C ASP A 479 -9.20 28.77 20.87
N ILE A 480 -9.53 28.32 22.08
CA ILE A 480 -8.61 27.61 22.97
C ILE A 480 -8.93 26.12 22.95
N VAL A 481 -7.92 25.28 22.74
CA VAL A 481 -8.03 23.83 22.94
C VAL A 481 -7.44 23.47 24.29
N ALA A 482 -8.24 22.81 25.13
CA ALA A 482 -7.87 22.33 26.45
C ALA A 482 -7.71 20.80 26.45
N ILE A 483 -6.61 20.31 27.04
CA ILE A 483 -6.27 18.90 27.11
C ILE A 483 -6.29 18.44 28.56
N HIS A 484 -7.06 17.40 28.86
CA HIS A 484 -7.20 16.83 30.19
C HIS A 484 -6.67 15.40 30.20
N GLU A 485 -5.88 15.04 31.20
CA GLU A 485 -5.52 13.66 31.48
C GLU A 485 -6.68 12.96 32.19
N LEU A 486 -7.16 11.86 31.61
CA LEU A 486 -8.25 11.04 32.16
C LEU A 486 -7.71 9.83 32.93
N ALA A 487 -6.61 9.27 32.43
CA ALA A 487 -5.87 8.15 33.01
C ALA A 487 -4.44 8.19 32.43
N PRO A 488 -3.49 7.42 32.97
CA PRO A 488 -2.16 7.30 32.37
C PRO A 488 -2.26 6.97 30.87
N TYR A 489 -1.60 7.78 30.04
CA TYR A 489 -1.62 7.68 28.56
C TYR A 489 -2.98 7.87 27.90
N ARG A 490 -3.99 8.40 28.59
CA ARG A 490 -5.33 8.69 28.02
C ARG A 490 -5.75 10.12 28.31
N TYR A 491 -6.04 10.88 27.25
CA TYR A 491 -6.30 12.31 27.33
C TYR A 491 -7.59 12.68 26.62
N ALA A 492 -8.38 13.58 27.21
CA ALA A 492 -9.52 14.22 26.56
C ALA A 492 -9.12 15.56 25.94
N VAL A 493 -9.64 15.85 24.75
CA VAL A 493 -9.44 17.12 24.04
C VAL A 493 -10.79 17.82 23.91
N SER A 494 -10.82 19.10 24.25
CA SER A 494 -12.04 19.93 24.23
C SER A 494 -11.75 21.33 23.71
N LEU A 495 -12.73 21.96 23.05
CA LEU A 495 -12.65 23.33 22.56
C LEU A 495 -13.35 24.28 23.54
N LYS A 496 -12.67 25.35 23.95
CA LYS A 496 -13.21 26.49 24.69
C LYS A 496 -13.24 27.69 23.75
N ARG A 497 -14.44 28.23 23.51
CA ARG A 497 -14.59 29.43 22.69
C ARG A 497 -14.08 30.65 23.45
N ASN A 498 -13.29 31.46 22.77
CA ASN A 498 -13.06 32.81 23.25
C ASN A 498 -14.31 33.63 22.95
N GLY A 499 -14.90 34.25 23.98
CA GLY A 499 -16.17 34.96 23.90
C GLY A 499 -16.17 36.12 22.91
#